data_AF-A0A7C2E1N7-F1
#
_entry.id   AF-A0A7C2E1N7-F1
#
_cell.length_a   1.000
_cell.length_b   1.000
_cell.length_c   1.000
_cell.angle_alpha   90.00
_cell.angle_beta   90.00
_cell.angle_gamma   90.00
#
_symmetry.space_group_name_H-M   'P 1'
#
loop_
_entity.id
_entity.type
_entity.pdbx_description
1 polymer ?
#
loop_
_entity_poly.entity_id
_entity_poly.type
_entity_poly.pdbx_seq_one_letter_code
_entity_poly.pdbx_strand_id
1 'polypeptide(L)' 'MVADRIDSLAAEVIEEVQSLWRSLDALALENQRRVLEAYRVARISGFHLRGSTGYGYGDAGREALEKVYAYVFGAEAA' A
#
# COMPACT_ATOMS: atom_id res chain seq x y z
N MET A 1 -3.16 20.83 34.88
CA MET A 1 -4.63 20.78 35.13
C MET A 1 -5.46 20.57 33.87
N VAL A 2 -5.32 21.34 32.77
CA VAL A 2 -6.04 21.03 31.51
C VAL A 2 -5.34 19.95 30.68
N ALA A 3 -4.01 20.01 30.59
CA ALA A 3 -3.19 19.01 29.89
C ALA A 3 -3.41 17.59 30.45
N ASP A 4 -3.29 17.42 31.78
CA ASP A 4 -3.49 16.13 32.46
C ASP A 4 -4.87 15.49 32.17
N ARG A 5 -5.90 16.31 31.95
CA ARG A 5 -7.25 15.83 31.65
C ARG A 5 -7.39 15.39 30.18
N ILE A 6 -6.69 16.06 29.27
CA ILE A 6 -6.64 15.66 27.85
C ILE A 6 -5.85 14.36 27.71
N ASP A 7 -4.72 14.24 28.41
CA ASP A 7 -3.87 13.04 28.36
C ASP A 7 -4.62 11.80 28.89
N SER A 8 -5.36 11.95 30.00
CA SER A 8 -6.20 10.88 30.54
C SER A 8 -7.30 10.46 29.57
N LEU A 9 -7.97 11.41 28.92
CA LEU A 9 -9.02 11.11 27.95
C LEU A 9 -8.46 10.45 26.69
N ALA A 10 -7.28 10.88 26.24
CA ALA A 10 -6.60 10.26 25.11
C ALA A 10 -6.23 8.80 25.41
N ALA A 11 -5.73 8.52 26.62
CA ALA A 11 -5.41 7.15 27.03
C ALA A 11 -6.64 6.23 27.04
N GLU A 12 -7.78 6.72 27.54
CA GLU A 12 -9.05 5.99 27.55
C GLU A 12 -9.53 5.66 26.14
N VAL A 13 -9.56 6.66 25.25
CA VAL A 13 -9.97 6.47 23.85
C VAL A 13 -9.03 5.52 23.12
N ILE A 14 -7.71 5.62 23.36
CA ILE A 14 -6.72 4.71 22.75
C ILE A 14 -7.01 3.26 23.15
N GLU A 15 -7.35 3.00 24.41
CA GLU A 15 -7.74 1.67 24.90
C GLU A 15 -9.04 1.19 24.24
N GLU A 16 -10.06 2.05 24.13
CA GLU A 16 -11.34 1.72 23.48
C GLU A 16 -11.17 1.29 22.03
N VAL A 17 -10.30 1.98 21.27
CA VAL A 17 -10.10 1.71 19.83
C VAL A 17 -9.08 0.60 19.54
N GLN A 18 -8.40 0.04 20.55
CA GLN A 18 -7.36 -0.98 20.33
C GLN A 18 -7.85 -2.16 19.51
N SER A 19 -9.07 -2.64 19.76
CA SER A 19 -9.63 -3.79 19.04
C SER A 19 -9.79 -3.51 17.54
N LEU A 20 -10.28 -2.31 17.20
CA LEU A 20 -10.42 -1.84 15.82
C LEU A 20 -9.04 -1.71 15.15
N TRP A 21 -8.09 -1.06 15.81
CA TRP A 21 -6.73 -0.88 15.27
C TRP A 21 -6.06 -2.21 14.98
N ARG A 22 -6.16 -3.22 15.86
CA ARG A 22 -5.62 -4.56 15.60
C ARG A 22 -6.21 -5.19 14.33
N SER A 23 -7.51 -5.01 14.07
CA SER A 23 -8.13 -5.51 12.84
C SER A 23 -7.67 -4.76 11.59
N LEU A 24 -7.46 -3.44 11.70
CA LEU A 24 -6.94 -2.61 10.61
C LEU A 24 -5.49 -2.97 10.31
N ASP A 25 -4.67 -3.23 11.33
CA ASP A 25 -3.27 -3.65 11.19
C ASP A 25 -3.19 -5.01 10.48
N ALA A 26 -4.04 -5.97 10.84
CA ALA A 26 -4.11 -7.26 10.17
C ALA A 26 -4.51 -7.11 8.68
N LEU A 27 -5.49 -6.25 8.39
CA LEU A 27 -5.90 -5.95 7.02
C LEU A 27 -4.79 -5.25 6.22
N ALA A 28 -4.11 -4.29 6.83
CA ALA A 28 -2.99 -3.58 6.22
C ALA A 28 -1.84 -4.54 5.91
N LEU A 29 -1.53 -5.47 6.82
CA LEU A 29 -0.49 -6.48 6.61
C LEU A 29 -0.83 -7.40 5.44
N GLU A 30 -2.08 -7.85 5.32
CA GLU A 30 -2.51 -8.71 4.20
C GLU A 30 -2.47 -7.94 2.87
N ASN A 31 -2.91 -6.69 2.84
CA ASN A 31 -2.83 -5.87 1.64
C ASN A 31 -1.38 -5.56 1.25
N GLN A 32 -0.49 -5.32 2.22
CA GLN A 32 0.94 -5.14 1.98
C GLN A 32 1.55 -6.40 1.38
N ARG A 33 1.17 -7.59 1.87
CA ARG A 33 1.59 -8.88 1.30
C ARG A 33 1.14 -9.03 -0.14
N ARG A 34 -0.11 -8.67 -0.47
CA ARG A 34 -0.65 -8.69 -1.84
C ARG A 34 0.12 -7.76 -2.78
N VAL A 35 0.42 -6.54 -2.35
CA VAL A 35 1.24 -5.59 -3.13
C VAL A 35 2.65 -6.14 -3.34
N LEU A 36 3.28 -6.68 -2.31
CA LEU A 36 4.61 -7.28 -2.43
C LEU A 36 4.63 -8.45 -3.42
N GLU A 37 3.61 -9.31 -3.38
CA GLU A 37 3.49 -10.41 -4.33
C GLU A 37 3.28 -9.90 -5.77
N ALA A 38 2.44 -8.88 -5.96
CA ALA A 38 2.25 -8.25 -7.27
C ALA A 38 3.57 -7.75 -7.87
N TYR A 39 4.42 -7.11 -7.05
CA TYR A 39 5.75 -6.66 -7.47
C TYR A 39 6.68 -7.82 -7.87
N ARG A 40 6.59 -8.96 -7.16
CA ARG A 40 7.37 -10.17 -7.47
C ARG A 40 6.91 -10.81 -8.78
N VAL A 41 5.60 -10.94 -8.97
CA VAL A 41 4.98 -11.46 -10.20
C VAL A 41 5.33 -10.60 -11.41
N ALA A 42 5.24 -9.27 -11.26
CA ALA A 42 5.63 -8.31 -12.30
C ALA A 42 7.15 -8.17 -12.48
N ARG A 43 7.96 -8.83 -11.63
CA ARG A 43 9.44 -8.80 -11.63
C ARG A 43 10.00 -7.37 -11.64
N ILE A 44 9.39 -6.50 -10.82
CA ILE A 44 9.83 -5.11 -10.68
C ILE A 44 11.30 -5.07 -10.25
N SER A 45 12.04 -4.12 -10.82
CA SER A 45 13.47 -3.94 -10.60
C SER A 45 13.86 -2.50 -10.91
N GLY A 46 15.10 -2.11 -10.59
CA GLY A 46 15.60 -0.77 -10.92
C GLY A 46 15.56 -0.42 -12.41
N PHE A 47 15.45 -1.40 -13.31
CA PHE A 47 15.23 -1.16 -14.74
C PHE A 47 13.88 -0.49 -15.02
N HIS A 48 12.83 -0.91 -14.32
CA HIS A 48 11.45 -0.40 -14.47
C HIS A 48 11.27 1.01 -13.89
N LEU A 49 12.25 1.49 -13.12
CA LEU A 49 12.24 2.81 -12.49
C LEU A 49 12.95 3.88 -13.33
N ARG A 50 13.26 3.55 -14.59
CA ARG A 50 13.83 4.50 -15.55
C ARG A 50 12.69 5.30 -16.17
N GLY A 51 12.86 6.62 -16.24
CA GLY A 51 11.92 7.47 -16.95
C GLY A 51 11.97 7.25 -18.46
N SER A 52 10.83 7.42 -19.13
CA SER A 52 10.74 7.53 -20.59
C SER A 52 10.61 9.00 -21.00
N THR A 53 10.99 9.30 -22.24
CA THR A 53 10.92 10.66 -22.82
C THR A 53 10.26 10.61 -24.20
N GLY A 54 9.84 11.77 -24.73
CA GLY A 54 9.13 11.83 -26.00
C GLY A 54 7.76 11.17 -25.90
N TYR A 55 7.38 10.34 -26.88
CA TYR A 55 6.08 9.65 -26.90
C TYR A 55 5.96 8.50 -25.89
N GLY A 56 7.06 7.99 -25.34
CA GLY A 56 7.02 6.93 -24.33
C GLY A 56 6.53 5.56 -24.85
N TYR A 57 6.78 5.24 -26.12
CA TYR A 57 6.50 3.92 -26.68
C TYR A 57 7.41 2.85 -26.08
N GLY A 58 6.84 1.66 -25.79
CA GLY A 58 7.57 0.53 -25.22
C GLY A 58 8.12 0.80 -23.81
N ASP A 59 7.42 1.62 -23.02
CA ASP A 59 7.79 1.91 -21.64
C ASP A 59 7.55 0.69 -20.75
N ALA A 60 8.60 -0.09 -20.55
CA ALA A 60 8.57 -1.27 -19.70
C ALA A 60 8.17 -0.97 -18.26
N GLY A 61 8.48 0.23 -17.74
CA GLY A 61 8.08 0.64 -16.39
C GLY A 61 6.57 0.82 -16.28
N ARG A 62 5.96 1.49 -17.25
CA ARG A 62 4.51 1.65 -17.35
C ARG A 62 3.80 0.30 -17.49
N GLU A 63 4.24 -0.54 -18.43
CA GLU A 63 3.64 -1.86 -18.65
C GLU A 63 3.75 -2.78 -17.42
N ALA A 64 4.85 -2.71 -16.67
CA ALA A 64 5.01 -3.47 -15.44
C ALA A 64 4.11 -2.93 -14.31
N LEU A 65 3.91 -1.62 -14.24
CA LEU A 65 3.00 -1.01 -13.27
C LEU A 65 1.54 -1.39 -13.54
N GLU A 66 1.11 -1.42 -14.80
CA GLU A 66 -0.23 -1.90 -15.20
C GLU A 66 -0.46 -3.33 -14.72
N LYS A 67 0.53 -4.22 -14.89
CA LYS A 67 0.46 -5.61 -14.38
C LYS A 67 0.34 -5.67 -12.87
N VAL A 68 1.06 -4.81 -12.13
CA VAL A 68 0.95 -4.72 -10.67
C VAL A 68 -0.48 -4.31 -10.27
N TYR A 69 -1.05 -3.29 -10.90
CA TYR A 69 -2.40 -2.84 -10.61
C TYR A 69 -3.44 -3.92 -10.94
N ALA A 70 -3.37 -4.51 -12.13
CA ALA A 70 -4.27 -5.58 -12.54
C ALA A 70 -4.24 -6.75 -11.53
N TYR A 71 -3.04 -7.16 -11.10
CA TYR A 71 -2.87 -8.21 -10.09
C TYR A 71 -3.47 -7.82 -8.72
N VAL A 72 -3.16 -6.62 -8.22
CA VAL A 72 -3.64 -6.17 -6.90
C VAL A 72 -5.16 -6.11 -6.87
N PHE A 73 -5.79 -5.61 -7.94
CA PHE A 73 -7.24 -5.45 -8.02
C PHE A 73 -7.97 -6.70 -8.54
N GLY A 74 -7.26 -7.73 -8.98
CA GLY A 74 -7.86 -8.96 -9.52
C GLY A 74 -8.56 -8.74 -10.87
N ALA A 75 -8.05 -7.81 -11.68
CA ALA A 75 -8.55 -7.48 -13.00
C ALA A 75 -7.69 -8.12 -14.10
N GLU A 76 -8.25 -8.23 -15.30
CA GLU A 76 -7.54 -8.75 -16.48
C GLU A 76 -6.49 -7.75 -17.01
N ALA A 77 -6.77 -6.44 -16.84
CA ALA A 77 -5.92 -5.33 -17.23
C ALA A 77 -6.21 -4.12 -16.30
N ALA A 78 -5.33 -3.12 -16.33
CA ALA A 78 -5.46 -1.86 -15.60
C ALA A 78 -5.09 -0.67 -16.48
#